data_AF-A0A1Q7UGQ2-F1
#
_entry.id   AF-A0A1Q7UGQ2-F1
#
_cell.length_a   1.000
_cell.length_b   1.000
_cell.length_c   1.000
_cell.angle_alpha   90.00
_cell.angle_beta   90.00
_cell.angle_gamma   90.00
#
_symmetry.space_group_name_H-M   'P 1'
#
loop_
_entity.id
_entity.type
_entity.pdbx_description
1 polymer ?
#
loop_
_entity_poly.entity_id
_entity_poly.type
_entity_poly.pdbx_seq_one_letter_code
_entity_poly.pdbx_strand_id
1 'polypeptide(L)' 'MHLRPPSIDPGVTSFIWAFCLALFIWVGQLAVGVSSGTALVIAILSFGAIFLFVRLQGGDDPVR' A
#
# COMPACT_ATOMS: atom_id res chain seq x y z
N MET A 1 14.20 26.80 -13.90
CA MET A 1 14.43 25.63 -13.03
C MET A 1 13.40 24.58 -13.39
N HIS A 2 13.79 23.55 -14.14
CA HIS A 2 12.96 22.36 -14.34
C HIS A 2 13.05 21.57 -13.02
N LEU A 3 12.10 21.78 -12.11
CA LEU A 3 12.00 21.01 -10.88
C LEU A 3 11.61 19.59 -11.29
N ARG A 4 12.61 18.76 -11.63
CA ARG A 4 12.45 17.31 -11.62
C ARG A 4 11.96 17.00 -10.21
N PRO A 5 10.73 16.50 -10.02
CA PRO A 5 10.30 16.04 -8.72
C PRO A 5 11.35 15.06 -8.21
N PRO A 6 11.74 15.12 -6.93
CA PRO A 6 12.67 14.14 -6.38
C PRO A 6 12.11 12.75 -6.70
N SER A 7 12.92 11.94 -7.38
CA SER A 7 12.60 10.55 -7.70
C SER A 7 12.58 9.79 -6.37
N ILE A 8 11.42 9.71 -5.73
CA ILE A 8 11.22 8.87 -4.56
C ILE A 8 11.36 7.42 -5.00
N ASP A 9 12.15 6.63 -4.27
CA ASP A 9 12.34 5.22 -4.56
C ASP A 9 10.98 4.52 -4.74
N PRO A 10 10.75 3.80 -5.86
CA PRO A 10 9.50 3.11 -6.11
C PRO A 10 9.10 2.15 -4.97
N GLY A 11 10.10 1.58 -4.29
CA GLY A 11 9.90 0.77 -3.09
C GLY A 11 9.24 1.54 -1.94
N VAL A 12 9.69 2.76 -1.67
CA VAL A 12 9.14 3.63 -0.61
C VAL A 12 7.69 4.02 -0.95
N THR A 13 7.43 4.40 -2.20
CA THR A 13 6.08 4.73 -2.66
C THR A 13 5.13 3.53 -2.54
N SER A 14 5.57 2.32 -2.93
CA SER A 14 4.78 1.10 -2.79
C SER A 14 4.49 0.74 -1.33
N PHE A 15 5.45 0.94 -0.43
CA PHE A 15 5.27 0.70 1.00
C PHE A 15 4.26 1.66 1.62
N ILE A 16 4.34 2.95 1.31
CA ILE A 16 3.41 3.97 1.83
C ILE A 16 1.98 3.65 1.40
N TRP A 17 1.77 3.31 0.12
CA TRP A 17 0.44 2.93 -0.37
C TRP A 17 -0.11 1.68 0.32
N ALA A 18 0.71 0.63 0.42
CA ALA A 18 0.32 -0.60 1.11
C ALA A 18 -0.04 -0.34 2.57
N PHE A 19 0.77 0.45 3.27
CA PHE A 19 0.56 0.77 4.68
C PHE A 19 -0.72 1.58 4.90
N CYS A 20 -0.91 2.66 4.16
CA CYS A 20 -2.09 3.52 4.29
C CYS A 20 -3.39 2.77 3.98
N LEU A 21 -3.41 1.95 2.92
CA LEU A 21 -4.59 1.18 2.55
C LEU A 21 -4.87 0.03 3.53
N ALA A 22 -3.85 -0.66 4.02
CA ALA A 22 -4.02 -1.69 5.04
C ALA A 22 -4.57 -1.09 6.35
N LEU A 23 -4.09 0.09 6.74
CA LEU A 23 -4.61 0.81 7.89
C LEU A 23 -6.08 1.24 7.68
N PHE A 24 -6.41 1.73 6.49
CA PHE A 24 -7.79 2.07 6.12
C PHE A 24 -8.72 0.85 6.22
N ILE A 25 -8.30 -0.30 5.71
CA ILE A 25 -9.06 -1.56 5.80
C ILE A 25 -9.22 -1.96 7.27
N TRP A 26 -8.14 -1.93 8.06
CA TRP A 26 -8.17 -2.32 9.46
C TRP A 26 -9.18 -1.48 10.27
N VAL A 27 -9.09 -0.15 10.16
CA VAL A 27 -9.99 0.77 10.86
C VAL A 27 -11.44 0.61 10.35
N GLY A 28 -11.63 0.44 9.03
CA GLY A 28 -12.94 0.18 8.45
C GLY A 28 -13.59 -1.10 8.99
N GLN A 29 -12.81 -2.17 9.17
CA GLN A 29 -13.29 -3.42 9.76
C GLN A 29 -13.69 -3.27 11.22
N LEU A 30 -12.89 -2.54 12.01
CA LEU A 30 -13.23 -2.23 13.40
C LEU A 30 -14.52 -1.39 13.49
N ALA A 31 -14.71 -0.44 12.56
CA ALA A 31 -15.90 0.41 12.52
C ALA A 31 -17.20 -0.36 12.25
N VAL A 32 -17.13 -1.48 11.51
CA VAL A 32 -18.28 -2.35 11.23
C VAL A 32 -18.41 -3.52 12.23
N GLY A 33 -17.61 -3.53 13.31
CA GLY A 33 -17.73 -4.49 14.40
C GLY A 33 -17.04 -5.84 14.16
N VAL A 34 -16.09 -5.93 13.22
CA VAL A 34 -15.27 -7.15 13.05
C VAL A 34 -14.37 -7.33 14.28
N SER A 35 -14.19 -8.59 14.70
CA SER A 35 -13.31 -8.90 15.84
C SER A 35 -11.87 -8.48 15.56
N SER A 36 -11.19 -7.92 16.57
CA SER A 36 -9.85 -7.33 16.42
C SER A 36 -8.82 -8.29 15.82
N GLY A 37 -8.87 -9.58 16.18
CA GLY A 37 -7.98 -10.59 15.62
C GLY A 37 -8.19 -10.79 14.12
N THR A 38 -9.45 -10.92 13.69
CA THR A 38 -9.80 -11.08 12.27
C THR A 38 -9.44 -9.82 11.47
N ALA A 39 -9.75 -8.65 12.02
CA ALA A 39 -9.43 -7.37 11.40
C ALA A 39 -7.91 -7.20 11.19
N LEU A 40 -7.10 -7.59 12.17
CA LEU A 40 -5.64 -7.50 12.09
C LEU A 40 -5.07 -8.49 11.06
N VAL A 41 -5.56 -9.73 11.02
CA VAL A 41 -5.12 -10.72 10.02
C VAL A 41 -5.45 -10.23 8.60
N ILE A 42 -6.66 -9.74 8.36
CA ILE A 42 -7.06 -9.23 7.06
C ILE A 42 -6.25 -8.00 6.67
N ALA A 43 -5.95 -7.11 7.62
CA ALA A 43 -5.09 -5.95 7.37
C ALA A 43 -3.67 -6.36 6.94
N ILE A 44 -3.05 -7.34 7.60
CA ILE A 44 -1.71 -7.83 7.24
C ILE A 44 -1.70 -8.52 5.88
N LEU A 45 -2.71 -9.36 5.59
CA LEU A 45 -2.84 -9.99 4.28
C LEU A 45 -3.06 -8.96 3.18
N SER A 46 -3.89 -7.95 3.43
CA SER A 46 -4.14 -6.85 2.50
C SER A 46 -2.88 -6.01 2.28
N PHE A 47 -2.12 -5.72 3.34
CA PHE A 47 -0.83 -5.03 3.24
C PHE A 47 0.11 -5.77 2.28
N GLY A 48 0.31 -7.07 2.48
CA GLY A 48 1.17 -7.88 1.62
C GLY A 48 0.68 -7.90 0.16
N ALA A 49 -0.62 -8.10 -0.05
CA ALA A 49 -1.22 -8.12 -1.39
C ALA A 49 -1.05 -6.77 -2.11
N ILE A 50 -1.36 -5.66 -1.44
CA ILE A 50 -1.25 -4.30 -2.01
C ILE A 50 0.22 -3.95 -2.26
N PHE A 51 1.11 -4.26 -1.32
CA PHE A 51 2.54 -4.02 -1.47
C PHE A 51 3.07 -4.74 -2.71
N LEU A 52 2.80 -6.03 -2.87
CA LEU A 52 3.23 -6.79 -4.04
C LEU A 52 2.57 -6.26 -5.32
N PHE A 53 1.27 -5.95 -5.30
CA PHE A 53 0.56 -5.41 -6.44
C PHE A 53 1.19 -4.10 -6.95
N VAL A 54 1.38 -3.12 -6.06
CA VAL A 54 1.98 -1.82 -6.43
C VAL A 54 3.45 -1.98 -6.79
N ARG A 55 4.19 -2.83 -6.08
CA ARG A 55 5.62 -3.02 -6.32
C ARG A 55 5.91 -3.65 -7.68
N LEU A 56 5.06 -4.58 -8.12
CA LEU A 56 5.19 -5.27 -9.39
C LEU A 56 4.69 -4.40 -10.56
N GLN A 57 3.61 -3.64 -10.38
CA GLN A 57 3.03 -2.77 -11.41
C GLN A 57 3.73 -1.40 -11.53
N GLY A 58 4.43 -0.93 -10.50
CA GLY A 58 5.09 0.39 -10.48
C GLY A 58 6.40 0.48 -11.25
N GLY A 59 6.84 -0.61 -11.90
CA GLY A 59 8.07 -0.67 -12.71
C GLY A 59 7.87 -0.46 -14.21
N ASP A 60 6.63 -0.28 -14.66
CA ASP A 60 6.28 -0.14 -16.08
C ASP A 60 6.52 1.29 -16.60
N ASP A 61 7.73 1.83 -16.40
CA ASP A 61 8.22 2.85 -17.32
C ASP A 61 8.55 2.13 -18.63
N PRO A 62 7.72 2.24 -19.70
CA PRO A 62 8.14 1.74 -20.99
C PRO A 62 9.43 2.48 -21.33
N VAL A 63 10.50 1.72 -21.60
CA VAL A 63 11.71 2.24 -22.23
C VAL A 63 11.26 3.09 -23.41
N ARG A 64 11.34 4.42 -23.27
CA ARG A 64 11.08 5.41 -24.30
C ARG A 64 12.24 6.39 -24.33
#